data_AF-A0A1B8ZZV9-F1
#
_entry.id   AF-A0A1B8ZZV9-F1
#
_cell.length_a   1.000
_cell.length_b   1.000
_cell.length_c   1.000
_cell.angle_alpha   90.00
_cell.angle_beta   90.00
_cell.angle_gamma   90.00
#
_symmetry.space_group_name_H-M   'P 1'
#
loop_
_entity.id
_entity.type
_entity.pdbx_description
1 polymer ?
#
loop_
_entity_poly.entity_id
_entity_poly.type
_entity_poly.pdbx_seq_one_letter_code
_entity_poly.pdbx_strand_id
1 'polypeptide(L)'
;MDRHQLKINFKPSQKDLNEIFTWTTFPRNNWSEIEKCYNNNCVVVAYYKEKPIGFIAYKYASVCIYVSIAETLPEFKGKGVCKFIVSKIIERYRESIFKALYLRCAPAESQFAWEKMGFTYYPKRARENRNELYMFLVFGDVCQVQLLNENQSLPANVIEIWDRELPHEDIKAKWYVEFDVWDGTNSLIKPFIFFGNDKWQIKVNGEYYRYKDYNRKSSVHECFYIDTIR
;
A
#
# COMPACT_ATOMS: atom_id res chain seq x y z
N MET A 1 14.41 -16.92 -17.98
CA MET A 1 13.99 -17.78 -16.84
C MET A 1 12.63 -18.32 -17.17
N ASP A 2 12.46 -19.64 -17.12
CA ASP A 2 11.15 -20.27 -17.36
C ASP A 2 10.22 -19.95 -16.18
N ARG A 3 9.08 -19.31 -16.47
CA ARG A 3 8.12 -18.88 -15.45
C ARG A 3 7.37 -20.06 -14.83
N HIS A 4 7.26 -21.20 -15.53
CA HIS A 4 6.57 -22.38 -15.00
C HIS A 4 7.33 -23.04 -13.84
N GLN A 5 8.60 -22.73 -13.67
CA GLN A 5 9.44 -23.24 -12.59
C GLN A 5 9.48 -22.31 -11.36
N LEU A 6 8.79 -21.16 -11.41
CA LEU A 6 8.66 -20.27 -10.27
C LEU A 6 7.57 -20.77 -9.33
N LYS A 7 7.92 -20.89 -8.05
CA LYS A 7 6.98 -21.22 -6.97
C LYS A 7 7.01 -20.15 -5.88
N ILE A 8 5.94 -20.05 -5.11
CA ILE A 8 5.81 -19.12 -3.98
C ILE A 8 5.50 -19.90 -2.70
N ASN A 9 6.13 -19.53 -1.59
CA ASN A 9 5.82 -20.07 -0.27
C ASN A 9 5.54 -18.93 0.71
N PHE A 10 4.35 -18.93 1.31
CA PHE A 10 3.94 -17.98 2.36
C PHE A 10 4.27 -18.45 3.78
N LYS A 11 4.80 -19.68 3.90
CA LYS A 11 5.25 -20.29 5.15
C LYS A 11 6.66 -20.87 4.91
N PRO A 12 7.66 -20.02 4.62
CA PRO A 12 9.03 -20.50 4.49
C PRO A 12 9.46 -21.21 5.78
N SER A 13 10.43 -22.10 5.66
CA SER A 13 11.06 -22.80 6.77
C SER A 13 12.28 -22.03 7.26
N GLN A 14 12.79 -22.40 8.44
CA GLN A 14 14.06 -21.86 8.94
C GLN A 14 15.22 -22.15 7.99
N LYS A 15 15.19 -23.28 7.26
CA LYS A 15 16.19 -23.62 6.25
C LYS A 15 16.20 -22.58 5.12
N ASP A 16 15.03 -22.12 4.69
CA ASP A 16 14.90 -21.10 3.66
C ASP A 16 15.49 -19.77 4.13
N LEU A 17 15.24 -19.39 5.39
CA LEU A 17 15.85 -18.19 5.98
C LEU A 17 17.36 -18.31 6.05
N ASN A 18 17.87 -19.46 6.48
CA ASN A 18 19.31 -19.70 6.54
C ASN A 18 19.94 -19.60 5.14
N GLU A 19 19.27 -20.10 4.10
CA GLU A 19 19.76 -19.93 2.73
C GLU A 19 19.70 -18.47 2.29
N ILE A 20 18.61 -17.75 2.55
CA ILE A 20 18.49 -16.31 2.27
C ILE A 20 19.63 -15.53 2.92
N PHE A 21 19.94 -15.83 4.18
CA PHE A 21 21.02 -15.19 4.93
C PHE A 21 22.37 -15.26 4.19
N THR A 22 22.67 -16.38 3.54
CA THR A 22 23.97 -16.61 2.88
C THR A 22 24.24 -15.66 1.71
N TRP A 23 23.19 -15.11 1.08
CA TRP A 23 23.34 -14.24 -0.10
C TRP A 23 22.81 -12.82 0.12
N THR A 24 22.31 -12.50 1.31
CA THR A 24 21.94 -11.13 1.67
C THR A 24 23.08 -10.40 2.36
N THR A 25 23.41 -9.20 1.89
CA THR A 25 24.45 -8.34 2.49
C THR A 25 23.81 -7.22 3.32
N PHE A 26 22.98 -7.61 4.29
CA PHE A 26 22.26 -6.65 5.12
C PHE A 26 23.05 -6.25 6.36
N PRO A 27 22.98 -4.98 6.80
CA PRO A 27 23.38 -4.64 8.17
C PRO A 27 22.49 -5.41 9.18
N ARG A 28 23.04 -5.70 10.38
CA ARG A 28 22.39 -6.58 11.38
C ARG A 28 20.94 -6.18 11.73
N ASN A 29 20.64 -4.88 11.72
CA ASN A 29 19.31 -4.34 11.99
C ASN A 29 18.26 -4.83 10.97
N ASN A 30 18.60 -4.94 9.69
CA ASN A 30 17.69 -5.44 8.67
C ASN A 30 17.39 -6.94 8.84
N TRP A 31 18.39 -7.74 9.28
CA TRP A 31 18.14 -9.16 9.56
C TRP A 31 17.16 -9.36 10.71
N SER A 32 17.31 -8.58 11.79
CA SER A 32 16.38 -8.63 12.93
C SER A 32 14.92 -8.32 12.53
N GLU A 33 14.74 -7.52 11.48
CA GLU A 33 13.42 -7.21 10.93
C GLU A 33 12.84 -8.40 10.14
N ILE A 34 13.68 -9.10 9.36
CA ILE A 34 13.28 -10.33 8.64
C ILE A 34 12.87 -11.42 9.63
N GLU A 35 13.65 -11.62 10.70
CA GLU A 35 13.34 -12.61 11.75
C GLU A 35 12.02 -12.29 12.47
N LYS A 36 11.79 -11.02 12.81
CA LYS A 36 10.50 -10.59 13.37
C LYS A 36 9.34 -10.86 12.42
N CYS A 37 9.50 -10.54 11.14
CA CYS A 37 8.48 -10.83 10.13
C CYS A 37 8.24 -12.34 10.01
N TYR A 38 9.29 -13.15 10.04
CA TYR A 38 9.20 -14.61 9.97
C TYR A 38 8.42 -15.20 11.15
N ASN A 39 8.76 -14.78 12.37
CA ASN A 39 8.05 -15.21 13.58
C ASN A 39 6.55 -14.83 13.56
N ASN A 40 6.19 -13.78 12.81
CA ASN A 40 4.82 -13.34 12.61
C ASN A 40 4.14 -13.96 11.36
N ASN A 41 4.76 -14.94 10.69
CA ASN A 41 4.28 -15.51 9.42
C ASN A 41 4.10 -14.48 8.30
N CYS A 42 4.94 -13.44 8.29
CA CYS A 42 4.91 -12.34 7.33
C CYS A 42 6.17 -12.31 6.46
N VAL A 43 6.67 -13.48 6.04
CA VAL A 43 7.71 -13.61 5.02
C VAL A 43 7.17 -14.49 3.90
N VAL A 44 7.34 -14.04 2.67
CA VAL A 44 7.02 -14.81 1.48
C VAL A 44 8.28 -15.00 0.65
N VAL A 45 8.52 -16.22 0.18
CA VAL A 45 9.74 -16.60 -0.55
C VAL A 45 9.36 -17.13 -1.92
N ALA A 46 10.06 -16.64 -2.96
CA ALA A 46 10.00 -17.18 -4.31
C ALA A 46 11.12 -18.20 -4.52
N TYR A 47 10.78 -19.29 -5.20
CA TYR A 47 11.69 -20.38 -5.51
C TYR A 47 11.84 -20.55 -7.02
N TYR A 48 13.02 -20.97 -7.44
CA TYR A 48 13.29 -21.48 -8.77
C TYR A 48 14.14 -22.73 -8.67
N LYS A 49 13.64 -23.84 -9.24
CA LYS A 49 14.27 -25.17 -9.13
C LYS A 49 14.59 -25.55 -7.67
N GLU A 50 13.60 -25.39 -6.79
CA GLU A 50 13.68 -25.69 -5.34
C GLU A 50 14.68 -24.82 -4.54
N LYS A 51 15.26 -23.77 -5.13
CA LYS A 51 16.10 -22.81 -4.41
C LYS A 51 15.38 -21.49 -4.18
N PRO A 52 15.42 -20.90 -2.96
CA PRO A 52 14.94 -19.55 -2.71
C PRO A 52 15.77 -18.53 -3.51
N ILE A 53 15.08 -17.72 -4.32
CA ILE A 53 15.72 -16.73 -5.21
C ILE A 53 15.24 -15.29 -4.95
N GLY A 54 14.33 -15.10 -4.02
CA GLY A 54 13.87 -13.78 -3.60
C GLY A 54 12.83 -13.89 -2.50
N PHE A 55 12.66 -12.81 -1.74
CA PHE A 55 11.68 -12.79 -0.65
C PHE A 55 11.13 -11.38 -0.45
N ILE A 56 9.97 -11.32 0.21
CA ILE A 56 9.43 -10.10 0.81
C ILE A 56 9.08 -10.40 2.27
N ALA A 57 9.67 -9.62 3.18
CA ALA A 57 9.27 -9.51 4.58
C ALA A 57 8.33 -8.31 4.73
N TYR A 58 7.18 -8.51 5.38
CA TYR A 58 6.12 -7.51 5.47
C TYR A 58 5.49 -7.47 6.87
N LYS A 59 4.64 -6.46 7.11
CA LYS A 59 3.86 -6.30 8.34
C LYS A 59 2.43 -5.92 8.00
N TYR A 60 1.48 -6.35 8.82
CA TYR A 60 0.11 -5.84 8.76
C TYR A 60 0.05 -4.48 9.46
N ALA A 61 -0.65 -3.53 8.84
CA ALA A 61 -0.86 -2.20 9.38
C ALA A 61 -2.27 -1.72 9.02
N SER A 62 -3.23 -1.92 9.93
CA SER A 62 -4.65 -1.66 9.67
C SER A 62 -5.12 -2.42 8.41
N VAL A 63 -5.66 -1.70 7.42
CA VAL A 63 -6.10 -2.20 6.10
C VAL A 63 -4.97 -2.26 5.07
N CYS A 64 -3.72 -2.10 5.48
CA CYS A 64 -2.56 -2.08 4.59
C CYS A 64 -1.54 -3.16 4.98
N ILE A 65 -0.69 -3.52 4.01
CA ILE A 65 0.49 -4.35 4.22
C ILE A 65 1.72 -3.49 3.96
N TYR A 66 2.57 -3.34 4.98
CA TYR A 66 3.85 -2.64 4.87
C TYR A 66 4.94 -3.60 4.39
N VAL A 67 5.50 -3.36 3.20
CA VAL A 67 6.68 -4.07 2.72
C VAL A 67 7.90 -3.52 3.47
N SER A 68 8.45 -4.32 4.38
CA SER A 68 9.59 -3.93 5.21
C SER A 68 10.91 -4.12 4.46
N ILE A 69 11.12 -5.31 3.93
CA ILE A 69 12.33 -5.67 3.18
C ILE A 69 11.92 -6.53 1.99
N ALA A 70 12.48 -6.24 0.82
CA ALA A 70 12.32 -7.03 -0.39
C ALA A 70 13.68 -7.19 -1.06
N GLU A 71 14.07 -8.41 -1.38
CA GLU A 71 15.35 -8.68 -2.06
C GLU A 71 15.21 -9.84 -3.05
N THR A 72 16.06 -9.83 -4.05
CA THR A 72 16.16 -10.88 -5.05
C THR A 72 17.62 -11.27 -5.17
N LEU A 73 17.88 -12.58 -5.20
CA LEU A 73 19.21 -13.14 -5.42
C LEU A 73 19.86 -12.45 -6.64
N PRO A 74 21.12 -11.95 -6.57
CA PRO A 74 21.69 -11.07 -7.59
C PRO A 74 21.56 -11.58 -9.03
N GLU A 75 21.77 -12.89 -9.23
CA GLU A 75 21.67 -13.57 -10.51
C GLU A 75 20.26 -13.55 -11.12
N PHE A 76 19.25 -13.26 -10.31
CA PHE A 76 17.83 -13.19 -10.69
C PHE A 76 17.27 -11.77 -10.70
N LYS A 77 18.09 -10.75 -10.43
CA LYS A 77 17.71 -9.34 -10.59
C LYS A 77 17.33 -9.05 -12.05
N GLY A 78 16.33 -8.18 -12.22
CA GLY A 78 15.77 -7.86 -13.54
C GLY A 78 14.89 -8.95 -14.17
N LYS A 79 14.75 -10.13 -13.55
CA LYS A 79 13.93 -11.24 -14.09
C LYS A 79 12.48 -11.26 -13.60
N GLY A 80 12.04 -10.21 -12.90
CA GLY A 80 10.65 -10.05 -12.45
C GLY A 80 10.27 -10.84 -11.18
N VAL A 81 11.24 -11.32 -10.40
CA VAL A 81 10.98 -12.10 -9.16
C VAL A 81 10.17 -11.30 -8.15
N CYS A 82 10.61 -10.08 -7.80
CA CYS A 82 9.87 -9.25 -6.85
C CYS A 82 8.45 -8.93 -7.34
N LYS A 83 8.27 -8.64 -8.64
CA LYS A 83 6.94 -8.44 -9.25
C LYS A 83 6.04 -9.67 -9.10
N PHE A 84 6.60 -10.86 -9.29
CA PHE A 84 5.89 -12.12 -9.09
C PHE A 84 5.46 -12.29 -7.63
N ILE A 85 6.36 -12.03 -6.67
CA ILE A 85 6.03 -12.09 -5.23
C ILE A 85 4.91 -11.11 -4.90
N VAL A 86 5.01 -9.84 -5.33
CA VAL A 86 3.97 -8.82 -5.12
C VAL A 86 2.64 -9.27 -5.68
N SER A 87 2.59 -9.81 -6.91
CA SER A 87 1.34 -10.30 -7.48
C SER A 87 0.72 -11.44 -6.68
N LYS A 88 1.54 -12.31 -6.08
CA LYS A 88 1.06 -13.40 -5.22
C LYS A 88 0.56 -12.90 -3.88
N ILE A 89 1.19 -11.87 -3.30
CA ILE A 89 0.67 -11.20 -2.10
C ILE A 89 -0.72 -10.61 -2.40
N ILE A 90 -0.86 -9.89 -3.52
CA ILE A 90 -2.14 -9.29 -3.92
C ILE A 90 -3.20 -10.36 -4.15
N GLU A 91 -2.87 -11.44 -4.87
CA GLU A 91 -3.78 -12.57 -5.10
C GLU A 91 -4.26 -13.18 -3.79
N ARG A 92 -3.35 -13.41 -2.83
CA ARG A 92 -3.66 -13.98 -1.52
C ARG A 92 -4.61 -13.11 -0.70
N TYR A 93 -4.44 -11.79 -0.77
CA TYR A 93 -5.16 -10.84 0.10
C TYR A 93 -6.28 -10.07 -0.61
N ARG A 94 -6.58 -10.38 -1.87
CA ARG A 94 -7.56 -9.64 -2.69
C ARG A 94 -8.93 -9.50 -2.01
N GLU A 95 -9.45 -10.61 -1.49
CA GLU A 95 -10.76 -10.69 -0.83
C GLU A 95 -10.67 -10.51 0.69
N SER A 96 -9.55 -9.99 1.20
CA SER A 96 -9.36 -9.73 2.63
C SER A 96 -9.65 -8.27 2.99
N ILE A 97 -9.45 -7.93 4.27
CA ILE A 97 -9.52 -6.54 4.76
C ILE A 97 -8.39 -5.65 4.19
N PHE A 98 -7.31 -6.24 3.67
CA PHE A 98 -6.19 -5.46 3.15
C PHE A 98 -6.51 -4.91 1.76
N LYS A 99 -6.23 -3.62 1.55
CA LYS A 99 -6.55 -2.89 0.31
C LYS A 99 -5.35 -2.14 -0.30
N ALA A 100 -4.19 -2.18 0.35
CA ALA A 100 -2.98 -1.61 -0.22
C ALA A 100 -1.70 -2.27 0.30
N LEU A 101 -0.68 -2.25 -0.55
CA LEU A 101 0.72 -2.40 -0.17
C LEU A 101 1.33 -1.00 -0.04
N TYR A 102 2.22 -0.79 0.93
CA TYR A 102 3.02 0.43 0.98
C TYR A 102 4.42 0.16 1.48
N LEU A 103 5.35 1.05 1.14
CA LEU A 103 6.76 0.88 1.46
C LEU A 103 7.45 2.23 1.61
N ARG A 104 8.55 2.20 2.37
CA ARG A 104 9.58 3.23 2.29
C ARG A 104 10.54 2.84 1.18
N CYS A 105 10.63 3.66 0.13
CA CYS A 105 11.46 3.38 -1.03
C CYS A 105 12.92 3.74 -0.71
N ALA A 106 13.68 2.73 -0.27
CA ALA A 106 15.11 2.84 -0.06
C ALA A 106 15.79 1.53 -0.49
N PRO A 107 16.89 1.60 -1.28
CA PRO A 107 17.55 2.82 -1.72
C PRO A 107 16.86 3.45 -2.95
N ALA A 108 17.28 4.66 -3.34
CA ALA A 108 16.63 5.45 -4.40
C ALA A 108 16.59 4.71 -5.76
N GLU A 109 17.58 3.86 -6.03
CA GLU A 109 17.67 3.09 -7.28
C GLU A 109 16.54 2.04 -7.40
N SER A 110 15.87 1.68 -6.31
CA SER A 110 14.74 0.75 -6.32
C SER A 110 13.41 1.38 -6.81
N GLN A 111 13.33 2.70 -6.86
CA GLN A 111 12.14 3.49 -7.22
C GLN A 111 11.51 3.02 -8.54
N PHE A 112 12.31 2.94 -9.59
CA PHE A 112 11.85 2.53 -10.92
C PHE A 112 11.32 1.10 -10.96
N ALA A 113 11.86 0.20 -10.13
CA ALA A 113 11.38 -1.18 -10.04
C ALA A 113 9.96 -1.22 -9.43
N TRP A 114 9.71 -0.43 -8.39
CA TRP A 114 8.39 -0.34 -7.75
C TRP A 114 7.34 0.29 -8.67
N GLU A 115 7.68 1.36 -9.39
CA GLU A 115 6.77 1.96 -10.38
C GLU A 115 6.32 0.95 -11.44
N LYS A 116 7.25 0.14 -11.98
CA LYS A 116 6.94 -0.94 -12.95
C LYS A 116 6.03 -2.05 -12.40
N MET A 117 5.89 -2.12 -11.07
CA MET A 117 4.96 -3.04 -10.40
C MET A 117 3.60 -2.40 -10.13
N GLY A 118 3.43 -1.10 -10.43
CA GLY A 118 2.19 -0.36 -10.22
C GLY A 118 2.17 0.47 -8.94
N PHE A 119 3.30 0.58 -8.22
CA PHE A 119 3.37 1.49 -7.08
C PHE A 119 3.42 2.94 -7.56
N THR A 120 2.76 3.82 -6.82
CA THR A 120 2.76 5.27 -7.05
C THR A 120 3.24 6.01 -5.80
N TYR A 121 3.68 7.25 -5.97
CA TYR A 121 4.13 8.07 -4.85
C TYR A 121 2.96 8.50 -3.97
N TYR A 122 3.26 8.65 -2.69
CA TYR A 122 2.41 9.44 -1.81
C TYR A 122 2.26 10.86 -2.39
N PRO A 123 1.05 11.46 -2.32
CA PRO A 123 0.86 12.84 -2.73
C PRO A 123 1.85 13.80 -2.05
N LYS A 124 2.22 14.88 -2.76
CA LYS A 124 3.08 15.93 -2.19
C LYS A 124 2.47 16.46 -0.89
N ARG A 125 3.28 16.61 0.16
CA ARG A 125 2.86 17.01 1.53
C ARG A 125 2.01 15.98 2.28
N ALA A 126 1.80 14.77 1.77
CA ALA A 126 1.17 13.70 2.54
C ALA A 126 1.97 13.35 3.80
N ARG A 127 3.30 13.54 3.77
CA ARG A 127 4.21 13.35 4.91
C ARG A 127 5.09 14.57 5.12
N GLU A 128 4.49 15.68 5.54
CA GLU A 128 5.24 16.90 5.83
C GLU A 128 6.39 16.61 6.82
N ASN A 129 7.55 17.25 6.59
CA ASN A 129 8.76 17.12 7.41
C ASN A 129 9.46 15.75 7.40
N ARG A 130 9.18 14.89 6.40
CA ARG A 130 9.95 13.65 6.16
C ARG A 130 10.66 13.70 4.82
N ASN A 131 11.98 13.47 4.83
CA ASN A 131 12.80 13.36 3.61
C ASN A 131 12.76 11.95 2.99
N GLU A 132 11.96 11.05 3.56
CA GLU A 132 11.85 9.67 3.12
C GLU A 132 10.81 9.55 2.00
N LEU A 133 11.18 8.84 0.93
CA LEU A 133 10.28 8.53 -0.17
C LEU A 133 9.37 7.36 0.21
N TYR A 134 8.06 7.54 0.10
CA TYR A 134 7.09 6.46 0.29
C TYR A 134 6.28 6.23 -0.98
N MET A 135 5.98 4.96 -1.23
CA MET A 135 5.18 4.52 -2.35
C MET A 135 4.10 3.56 -1.87
N PHE A 136 2.99 3.48 -2.60
CA PHE A 136 1.90 2.57 -2.32
C PHE A 136 1.32 1.97 -3.60
N LEU A 137 0.65 0.84 -3.45
CA LEU A 137 -0.10 0.16 -4.50
C LEU A 137 -1.43 -0.28 -3.90
N VAL A 138 -2.53 0.29 -4.41
CA VAL A 138 -3.88 -0.08 -4.02
C VAL A 138 -4.34 -1.32 -4.80
N PHE A 139 -5.05 -2.23 -4.14
CA PHE A 139 -5.57 -3.45 -4.76
C PHE A 139 -6.92 -3.88 -4.17
N GLY A 140 -7.58 -4.81 -4.86
CA GLY A 140 -8.92 -5.26 -4.51
C GLY A 140 -9.99 -4.31 -5.04
N ASP A 141 -11.24 -4.53 -4.63
CA ASP A 141 -12.35 -3.67 -5.02
C ASP A 141 -12.48 -2.48 -4.08
N VAL A 142 -12.14 -1.29 -4.57
CA VAL A 142 -12.14 -0.02 -3.84
C VAL A 142 -12.61 1.12 -4.75
N CYS A 143 -13.13 2.19 -4.15
CA CYS A 143 -13.47 3.38 -4.92
C CYS A 143 -12.23 3.98 -5.61
N GLN A 144 -12.43 4.52 -6.81
CA GLN A 144 -11.36 5.11 -7.61
C GLN A 144 -11.26 6.61 -7.36
N VAL A 145 -10.09 7.07 -6.95
CA VAL A 145 -9.82 8.48 -6.68
C VAL A 145 -9.50 9.20 -7.99
N GLN A 146 -10.15 10.33 -8.21
CA GLN A 146 -10.01 11.12 -9.42
C GLN A 146 -9.53 12.54 -9.09
N LEU A 147 -8.79 13.16 -10.02
CA LEU A 147 -8.45 14.58 -9.94
C LEU A 147 -9.69 15.42 -10.27
N LEU A 148 -9.92 16.47 -9.49
CA LEU A 148 -11.00 17.40 -9.77
C LEU A 148 -10.54 18.46 -10.78
N ASN A 149 -11.21 18.55 -11.92
CA ASN A 149 -10.95 19.57 -12.93
C ASN A 149 -11.76 20.86 -12.64
N GLU A 150 -11.27 22.02 -13.07
CA GLU A 150 -11.82 23.32 -12.69
C GLU A 150 -13.30 23.52 -13.02
N ASN A 151 -13.83 22.85 -14.06
CA ASN A 151 -15.20 23.04 -14.54
C ASN A 151 -16.05 21.76 -14.46
N GLN A 152 -15.65 20.80 -13.64
CA GLN A 152 -16.36 19.53 -13.54
C GLN A 152 -17.52 19.63 -12.55
N SER A 153 -18.72 19.25 -13.01
CA SER A 153 -19.84 19.00 -12.11
C SER A 153 -19.62 17.68 -11.38
N LEU A 154 -19.80 17.69 -10.05
CA LEU A 154 -19.70 16.50 -9.22
C LEU A 154 -21.04 15.77 -9.17
N PRO A 155 -21.04 14.43 -9.10
CA PRO A 155 -22.25 13.66 -8.81
C PRO A 155 -22.71 13.88 -7.37
N ALA A 156 -23.90 13.37 -7.05
CA ALA A 156 -24.53 13.57 -5.73
C ALA A 156 -23.71 12.94 -4.58
N ASN A 157 -23.23 11.70 -4.77
CA ASN A 157 -22.51 10.95 -3.75
C ASN A 157 -21.01 11.03 -3.99
N VAL A 158 -20.38 12.03 -3.38
CA VAL A 158 -18.93 12.25 -3.50
C VAL A 158 -18.29 12.52 -2.16
N ILE A 159 -17.05 12.07 -2.02
CA ILE A 159 -16.12 12.58 -1.03
C ILE A 159 -15.13 13.49 -1.76
N GLU A 160 -15.12 14.76 -1.40
CA GLU A 160 -14.15 15.73 -1.92
C GLU A 160 -12.94 15.79 -0.98
N ILE A 161 -11.73 15.99 -1.51
CA ILE A 161 -10.46 15.91 -0.76
C ILE A 161 -9.57 17.12 -1.07
N TRP A 162 -9.10 17.79 -0.02
CA TRP A 162 -8.18 18.93 -0.08
C TRP A 162 -6.81 18.57 0.49
N ASP A 163 -5.74 19.01 -0.16
CA ASP A 163 -4.35 18.79 0.28
C ASP A 163 -3.85 19.77 1.37
N ARG A 164 -4.74 20.21 2.28
CA ARG A 164 -4.45 21.22 3.31
C ARG A 164 -5.40 21.14 4.51
N GLU A 165 -5.04 21.84 5.59
CA GLU A 165 -5.78 21.79 6.87
C GLU A 165 -7.09 22.58 6.90
N LEU A 166 -7.27 23.58 6.04
CA LEU A 166 -8.49 24.39 6.00
C LEU A 166 -8.80 24.73 4.53
N PRO A 167 -9.97 24.35 3.99
CA PRO A 167 -10.43 24.94 2.76
C PRO A 167 -10.92 26.36 3.09
N HIS A 168 -10.27 27.38 2.53
CA HIS A 168 -10.94 28.67 2.39
C HIS A 168 -12.06 28.50 1.35
N GLU A 169 -13.15 29.27 1.48
CA GLU A 169 -14.35 29.13 0.63
C GLU A 169 -14.04 29.18 -0.88
N ASP A 170 -12.94 29.82 -1.28
CA ASP A 170 -12.51 29.96 -2.67
C ASP A 170 -11.62 28.80 -3.19
N ILE A 171 -11.25 27.84 -2.35
CA ILE A 171 -10.28 26.80 -2.70
C ILE A 171 -11.02 25.51 -3.06
N LYS A 172 -10.95 25.12 -4.32
CA LYS A 172 -11.52 23.87 -4.82
C LYS A 172 -10.81 22.65 -4.26
N ALA A 173 -11.56 21.56 -4.11
CA ALA A 173 -10.98 20.25 -3.82
C ALA A 173 -10.01 19.86 -4.93
N LYS A 174 -9.03 19.04 -4.57
CA LYS A 174 -8.02 18.56 -5.52
C LYS A 174 -8.38 17.20 -6.08
N TRP A 175 -9.00 16.37 -5.24
CA TRP A 175 -9.50 15.08 -5.64
C TRP A 175 -10.94 14.92 -5.21
N TYR A 176 -11.61 14.00 -5.87
CA TYR A 176 -12.91 13.50 -5.45
C TYR A 176 -12.96 11.99 -5.65
N VAL A 177 -13.91 11.36 -4.97
CA VAL A 177 -14.22 9.95 -5.14
C VAL A 177 -15.73 9.77 -5.08
N GLU A 178 -16.25 9.06 -6.07
CA GLU A 178 -17.64 8.64 -6.12
C GLU A 178 -17.82 7.39 -5.28
N PHE A 179 -18.97 7.28 -4.62
CA PHE A 179 -19.28 6.10 -3.82
C PHE A 179 -20.75 5.73 -3.90
N ASP A 180 -21.00 4.45 -3.69
CA ASP A 180 -22.32 3.86 -3.52
C ASP A 180 -22.41 3.20 -2.15
N VAL A 181 -23.61 3.15 -1.58
CA VAL A 181 -23.91 2.49 -0.30
C VAL A 181 -24.86 1.32 -0.53
N TRP A 182 -24.80 0.32 0.33
CA TRP A 182 -25.83 -0.73 0.35
C TRP A 182 -27.17 -0.15 0.80
N ASP A 183 -28.25 -0.50 0.10
CA ASP A 183 -29.61 -0.01 0.37
C ASP A 183 -29.99 -0.13 1.85
N GLY A 184 -30.48 0.97 2.43
CA GLY A 184 -30.90 1.02 3.83
C GLY A 184 -29.74 1.01 4.84
N THR A 185 -28.49 1.19 4.39
CA THR A 185 -27.30 1.26 5.24
C THR A 185 -26.45 2.49 4.90
N ASN A 186 -25.49 2.80 5.78
CA ASN A 186 -24.42 3.75 5.47
C ASN A 186 -23.13 3.06 4.99
N SER A 187 -23.14 1.73 4.83
CA SER A 187 -21.94 0.97 4.46
C SER A 187 -21.68 1.10 2.97
N LEU A 188 -20.45 1.43 2.60
CA LEU A 188 -20.05 1.53 1.21
C LEU A 188 -20.06 0.16 0.53
N ILE A 189 -20.49 0.11 -0.73
CA ILE A 189 -20.36 -1.10 -1.57
C ILE A 189 -18.87 -1.42 -1.76
N LYS A 190 -18.06 -0.39 -2.00
CA LYS A 190 -16.61 -0.46 -2.12
C LYS A 190 -16.00 0.49 -1.10
N PRO A 191 -15.03 0.06 -0.27
CA PRO A 191 -14.37 0.99 0.62
C PRO A 191 -13.54 1.99 -0.19
N PHE A 192 -13.43 3.20 0.33
CA PHE A 192 -12.52 4.22 -0.17
C PHE A 192 -11.17 4.08 0.54
N ILE A 193 -10.08 4.10 -0.23
CA ILE A 193 -8.72 4.18 0.29
C ILE A 193 -7.93 5.29 -0.40
N PHE A 194 -7.21 6.10 0.38
CA PHE A 194 -6.36 7.16 -0.16
C PHE A 194 -5.16 7.39 0.76
N PHE A 195 -4.02 7.79 0.20
CA PHE A 195 -2.84 8.10 1.00
C PHE A 195 -2.62 9.62 1.03
N GLY A 196 -2.50 10.21 2.21
CA GLY A 196 -2.46 11.67 2.40
C GLY A 196 -2.05 12.06 3.81
N ASN A 197 -2.11 13.34 4.14
CA ASN A 197 -1.73 13.84 5.47
C ASN A 197 -2.91 13.74 6.45
N ASP A 198 -2.65 13.45 7.73
CA ASP A 198 -3.67 13.35 8.80
C ASP A 198 -4.45 14.66 9.03
N LYS A 199 -3.85 15.79 8.65
CA LYS A 199 -4.45 17.12 8.74
C LYS A 199 -5.25 17.53 7.51
N TRP A 200 -5.20 16.76 6.42
CA TRP A 200 -5.99 17.09 5.22
C TRP A 200 -7.49 17.04 5.49
N GLN A 201 -8.23 17.81 4.70
CA GLN A 201 -9.66 17.99 4.84
C GLN A 201 -10.39 17.17 3.79
N ILE A 202 -11.51 16.59 4.20
CA ILE A 202 -12.47 15.95 3.33
C ILE A 202 -13.84 16.58 3.52
N LYS A 203 -14.67 16.53 2.49
CA LYS A 203 -16.07 16.89 2.59
C LYS A 203 -16.91 15.67 2.21
N VAL A 204 -17.83 15.33 3.10
CA VAL A 204 -18.74 14.19 2.95
C VAL A 204 -20.14 14.69 3.27
N ASN A 205 -21.11 14.45 2.39
CA ASN A 205 -22.51 14.89 2.57
C ASN A 205 -22.67 16.40 2.86
N GLY A 206 -21.80 17.24 2.28
CA GLY A 206 -21.84 18.69 2.51
C GLY A 206 -21.03 19.17 3.72
N GLU A 207 -20.64 18.28 4.63
CA GLU A 207 -19.93 18.62 5.86
C GLU A 207 -18.42 18.39 5.75
N TYR A 208 -17.64 19.26 6.38
CA TYR A 208 -16.18 19.21 6.37
C TYR A 208 -15.63 18.48 7.59
N TYR A 209 -14.64 17.63 7.35
CA TYR A 209 -13.97 16.85 8.37
C TYR A 209 -12.47 16.86 8.14
N ARG A 210 -11.70 16.99 9.23
CA ARG A 210 -10.32 16.52 9.21
C ARG A 210 -10.32 15.02 9.03
N TYR A 211 -9.43 14.55 8.18
CA TYR A 211 -9.30 13.16 7.84
C TYR A 211 -9.23 12.24 9.08
N LYS A 212 -8.31 12.52 10.01
CA LYS A 212 -8.14 11.71 11.23
C LYS A 212 -9.37 11.67 12.14
N ASP A 213 -10.24 12.68 12.06
CA ASP A 213 -11.44 12.78 12.89
C ASP A 213 -12.62 12.02 12.27
N TYR A 214 -12.63 11.89 10.94
CA TYR A 214 -13.63 11.12 10.20
C TYR A 214 -13.44 9.60 10.34
N ASN A 215 -12.21 9.10 10.34
CA ASN A 215 -11.96 7.69 10.66
C ASN A 215 -10.77 7.48 11.61
N ARG A 216 -11.09 7.42 12.91
CA ARG A 216 -10.13 7.12 13.99
C ARG A 216 -9.61 5.68 13.99
N LYS A 217 -10.18 4.78 13.17
CA LYS A 217 -9.80 3.35 13.14
C LYS A 217 -8.52 3.08 12.34
N SER A 218 -8.09 3.98 11.45
CA SER A 218 -6.85 3.75 10.68
C SER A 218 -5.63 4.03 11.55
N SER A 219 -4.90 2.99 11.94
CA SER A 219 -3.60 3.11 12.62
C SER A 219 -2.46 3.53 11.68
N VAL A 220 -2.74 3.62 10.38
CA VAL A 220 -1.79 4.15 9.39
C VAL A 220 -2.09 5.64 9.27
N HIS A 221 -1.25 6.44 9.92
CA HIS A 221 -1.41 7.90 10.00
C HIS A 221 -1.63 8.58 8.64
N GLU A 222 -1.15 7.97 7.55
CA GLU A 222 -1.22 8.55 6.21
C GLU A 222 -2.10 7.77 5.24
N CYS A 223 -3.01 6.91 5.72
CA CYS A 223 -3.89 6.10 4.87
C CYS A 223 -5.37 6.20 5.29
N PHE A 224 -6.11 6.95 4.50
CA PHE A 224 -7.54 7.15 4.52
C PHE A 224 -8.20 5.86 4.17
N TYR A 225 -9.09 5.40 5.04
CA TYR A 225 -9.93 4.26 4.79
C TYR A 225 -11.34 4.66 5.22
N ILE A 226 -12.33 4.49 4.36
CA ILE A 226 -13.74 4.72 4.71
C ILE A 226 -14.50 3.53 4.18
N ASP A 227 -15.19 2.83 5.07
CA ASP A 227 -16.09 1.71 4.76
C ASP A 227 -17.56 2.05 5.07
N THR A 228 -17.80 3.16 5.76
CA THR A 228 -19.12 3.61 6.21
C THR A 228 -19.19 5.13 6.19
N ILE A 229 -20.31 5.68 5.72
CA ILE A 229 -20.62 7.10 5.76
C ILE A 229 -21.23 7.48 7.12
N ARG A 230 -20.85 8.64 7.67
CA ARG A 230 -21.41 9.16 8.92
C ARG A 230 -22.66 9.97 8.67
#